data_AF-A0A348PD88-F1
#
_entry.id   AF-A0A348PD88-F1
#
_cell.length_a   1.000
_cell.length_b   1.000
_cell.length_c   1.000
_cell.angle_alpha   90.00
_cell.angle_beta   90.00
_cell.angle_gamma   90.00
#
_symmetry.space_group_name_H-M   'P 1'
#
loop_
_entity.id
_entity.type
_entity.pdbx_description
1 polymer ?
#
loop_
_entity_poly.entity_id
_entity_poly.type
_entity_poly.pdbx_seq_one_letter_code
_entity_poly.pdbx_strand_id
1 'polypeptide(L)'
;MLVRSTNSSTNEARRVRAAWVYCAGPLQSTLAHVDRTKRIILSFVVATVAFTVVLALFLRRVPAPPPPVAPAPAPVPEPEPEPVLPPTLVEAGTENAAGPPTALRDWVAPEVLAAREAARLAEELRAKSRDAFARGIAAQKSGDHAAAISAYREALTIDAGMAGAWTNLALALDATGNSAEGLEAARKAVSLPAMKDAKRRAHAMHTVGHLALKTGARDEAVAAFEEALRADARQAAAALELASLWNSEGKPEKALAALVVAKEAGAESAAIYTAVAV
;
A
#
# COMPACT_ATOMS: atom_id res chain seq x y z
N MET A 1 13.36 58.08 31.31
CA MET A 1 12.53 57.37 32.32
C MET A 1 12.81 55.88 32.18
N LEU A 2 13.45 55.32 33.20
CA LEU A 2 13.58 53.92 33.64
C LEU A 2 13.54 52.75 32.62
N VAL A 3 14.75 52.18 32.47
CA VAL A 3 15.06 50.76 32.30
C VAL A 3 14.21 49.87 33.20
N ARG A 4 13.38 49.00 32.61
CA ARG A 4 12.87 47.77 33.26
C ARG A 4 12.61 46.71 32.19
N SER A 5 13.37 45.61 32.25
CA SER A 5 12.91 44.24 31.95
C SER A 5 14.08 43.32 31.51
N THR A 6 14.97 42.98 32.44
CA THR A 6 15.91 41.85 32.26
C THR A 6 15.96 40.92 33.50
N ASN A 7 15.00 41.02 34.42
CA ASN A 7 15.06 40.32 35.72
C ASN A 7 14.16 39.07 35.84
N SER A 8 13.50 38.62 34.78
CA SER A 8 12.67 37.40 34.82
C SER A 8 13.48 36.12 34.57
N SER A 9 14.44 36.14 33.64
CA SER A 9 15.22 34.94 33.26
C SER A 9 16.22 34.49 34.34
N THR A 10 16.74 35.42 35.14
CA THR A 10 17.67 35.14 36.24
C THR A 10 16.97 34.50 37.45
N ASN A 11 15.69 34.78 37.66
CA ASN A 11 14.90 34.19 38.75
C ASN A 11 14.43 32.76 38.43
N GLU A 12 14.07 32.47 37.18
CA GLU A 12 13.76 31.10 36.74
C GLU A 12 14.99 30.20 36.78
N ALA A 13 16.16 30.68 36.32
CA ALA A 13 17.41 29.93 36.39
C ALA A 13 17.84 29.60 37.84
N ARG A 14 17.60 30.52 38.79
CA ARG A 14 17.85 30.28 40.22
C ARG A 14 16.87 29.27 40.83
N ARG A 15 15.60 29.30 40.43
CA ARG A 15 14.58 28.33 40.88
C ARG A 15 14.85 26.91 40.38
N VAL A 16 15.31 26.76 39.13
CA VAL A 16 15.70 25.45 38.57
C VAL A 16 16.93 24.89 39.28
N ARG A 17 17.93 25.73 39.59
CA ARG A 17 19.11 25.31 40.38
C ARG A 17 18.73 24.92 41.81
N ALA A 18 17.81 25.64 42.46
CA ALA A 18 17.35 25.32 43.81
C ALA A 18 16.55 24.00 43.86
N ALA A 19 15.70 23.74 42.85
CA ALA A 19 14.97 22.49 42.73
C ALA A 19 15.90 21.27 42.50
N TRP A 20 16.99 21.46 41.75
CA TRP A 20 17.98 20.41 41.52
C TRP A 20 18.72 20.00 42.81
N VAL A 21 19.07 20.97 43.67
CA VAL A 21 19.77 20.70 44.94
C VAL A 21 18.87 19.97 45.94
N TYR A 22 17.57 20.28 45.98
CA TYR A 22 16.65 19.68 46.95
C TYR A 22 16.20 18.25 46.57
N CYS A 23 16.17 17.91 45.28
CA CYS A 23 15.80 16.56 44.82
C CYS A 23 17.00 15.60 44.71
N ALA A 24 18.23 16.10 44.50
CA ALA A 24 19.40 15.24 44.28
C ALA A 24 20.15 14.86 45.57
N GLY A 25 19.97 15.60 46.67
CA GLY A 25 20.67 15.36 47.94
C GLY A 25 20.44 13.97 48.57
N PRO A 26 19.21 13.44 48.63
CA PRO A 26 18.95 12.13 49.28
C PRO A 26 19.37 10.91 48.45
N LEU A 27 19.66 11.07 47.15
CA LEU A 27 20.05 9.96 46.26
C LEU A 27 21.56 9.68 46.26
N GLN A 28 22.40 10.64 46.67
CA GLN A 28 23.85 10.42 46.68
C GLN A 28 24.32 9.53 47.84
N SER A 29 23.60 9.51 48.97
CA SER A 29 23.96 8.68 50.13
C SER A 29 23.55 7.21 49.97
N THR A 30 22.54 6.91 49.16
CA THR A 30 22.05 5.54 48.91
C THR A 30 22.78 4.82 47.78
N LEU A 31 23.55 5.55 46.96
CA LEU A 31 24.29 4.99 45.81
C LEU A 31 25.74 4.60 46.11
N ALA A 32 26.24 4.77 47.34
CA ALA A 32 27.63 4.47 47.73
C ALA A 32 28.02 2.98 47.57
N HIS A 33 27.06 2.07 47.39
CA HIS A 33 27.29 0.63 47.20
C HIS A 33 26.89 0.09 45.81
N VAL A 34 26.62 0.97 44.85
CA VAL A 34 26.18 0.57 43.50
C VAL A 34 27.32 0.74 42.49
N ASP A 35 27.70 -0.37 41.84
CA ASP A 35 28.74 -0.46 40.81
C ASP A 35 28.65 0.67 39.77
N ARG A 36 29.83 1.12 39.31
CA ARG A 36 29.99 2.20 38.33
C ARG A 36 29.13 1.99 37.08
N THR A 37 28.97 0.74 36.64
CA THR A 37 28.16 0.33 35.49
C THR A 37 26.66 0.56 35.72
N LYS A 38 26.16 0.26 36.93
CA LYS A 38 24.74 0.46 37.31
C LYS A 38 24.39 1.95 37.41
N ARG A 39 25.35 2.80 37.81
CA ARG A 39 25.16 4.27 37.80
C ARG A 39 25.04 4.85 36.39
N ILE A 40 25.81 4.32 35.43
CA ILE A 40 25.74 4.74 34.02
C ILE A 40 24.39 4.33 33.43
N ILE A 41 23.96 3.08 33.64
CA ILE A 41 22.66 2.58 33.17
C ILE A 41 21.51 3.40 33.76
N LEU A 42 21.52 3.64 35.08
CA LEU A 42 20.48 4.42 35.74
C LEU A 42 20.42 5.87 35.22
N SER A 43 21.58 6.49 34.96
CA SER A 43 21.65 7.84 34.37
C SER A 43 21.07 7.88 32.95
N PHE A 44 21.33 6.85 32.14
CA PHE A 44 20.81 6.75 30.78
C PHE A 44 19.28 6.54 30.77
N VAL A 45 18.76 5.70 31.67
CA VAL A 45 17.33 5.46 31.84
C VAL A 45 16.61 6.75 32.26
N VAL A 46 17.14 7.46 33.27
CA VAL A 46 16.56 8.72 33.74
C VAL A 46 16.59 9.79 32.64
N ALA A 47 17.68 9.89 31.89
CA ALA A 47 17.78 10.83 30.76
C ALA A 47 16.75 10.52 29.65
N THR A 48 16.53 9.24 29.34
CA THR A 48 15.58 8.80 28.30
C THR A 48 14.13 9.07 28.72
N VAL A 49 13.80 8.84 30.00
CA VAL A 49 12.47 9.14 30.55
C VAL A 49 12.23 10.65 30.60
N ALA A 50 13.23 11.45 31.01
CA ALA A 50 13.10 12.90 30.99
C ALA A 50 12.92 13.44 29.57
N PHE A 51 13.66 12.92 28.59
CA PHE A 51 13.54 13.32 27.19
C PHE A 51 12.16 13.00 26.61
N THR A 52 11.64 11.79 26.85
CA THR A 52 10.31 11.40 26.36
C THR A 52 9.19 12.22 26.99
N VAL A 53 9.27 12.57 28.27
CA VAL A 53 8.30 13.45 28.93
C VAL A 53 8.35 14.87 28.36
N VAL A 54 9.54 15.42 28.15
CA VAL A 54 9.70 16.76 27.54
C VAL A 54 9.19 16.78 26.11
N LEU A 55 9.50 15.75 25.31
CA LEU A 55 9.01 15.62 23.94
C LEU A 55 7.48 15.49 23.90
N ALA A 56 6.87 14.70 24.79
CA ALA A 56 5.43 14.57 24.88
C ALA A 56 4.73 15.89 25.27
N LEU A 57 5.32 16.66 26.19
CA LEU A 57 4.83 17.99 26.56
C LEU A 57 5.00 19.01 25.43
N PHE A 58 6.08 18.91 24.64
CA PHE A 58 6.30 19.76 23.48
C PHE A 58 5.29 19.47 22.37
N LEU A 59 5.05 18.20 22.05
CA LEU A 59 4.06 17.78 21.05
C LEU A 59 2.62 18.18 21.43
N ARG A 60 2.30 18.21 22.73
CA ARG A 60 1.01 18.73 23.23
C ARG A 60 0.83 20.24 23.08
N ARG A 61 1.92 21.00 22.86
CA ARG A 61 1.89 22.45 22.65
C ARG A 61 1.90 22.86 21.18
N VAL A 62 2.10 21.92 20.25
CA VAL A 62 1.99 22.21 18.82
C VAL A 62 0.49 22.28 18.47
N PRO A 63 -0.05 23.48 18.15
CA PRO A 63 -1.43 23.58 17.71
C PRO A 63 -1.59 22.77 16.42
N ALA A 64 -2.69 22.02 16.31
CA ALA A 64 -3.00 21.30 15.08
C ALA A 64 -2.99 22.28 13.89
N PRO A 65 -2.41 21.89 12.74
CA PRO A 65 -2.47 22.73 11.55
C PRO A 65 -3.94 23.00 11.23
N PRO A 66 -4.30 24.25 10.87
CA PRO A 66 -5.67 24.56 10.49
C PRO A 66 -6.10 23.64 9.33
N PRO A 67 -7.36 23.20 9.30
CA PRO A 67 -7.86 22.41 8.17
C PRO A 67 -7.63 23.19 6.87
N PRO A 68 -7.26 22.52 5.76
CA PRO A 68 -7.07 23.20 4.49
C PRO A 68 -8.35 23.94 4.13
N VAL A 69 -8.23 25.26 3.93
CA VAL A 69 -9.33 26.10 3.45
C VAL A 69 -9.75 25.53 2.10
N ALA A 70 -11.00 25.10 2.01
CA ALA A 70 -11.56 24.63 0.74
C ALA A 70 -11.34 25.73 -0.31
N PRO A 71 -10.85 25.39 -1.52
CA PRO A 71 -10.72 26.37 -2.58
C PRO A 71 -12.09 27.02 -2.81
N ALA A 72 -12.11 28.34 -2.94
CA ALA A 72 -13.33 29.07 -3.25
C ALA A 72 -14.01 28.42 -4.46
N PRO A 73 -15.36 28.27 -4.45
CA PRO A 73 -16.07 27.72 -5.60
C PRO A 73 -15.68 28.54 -6.83
N ALA A 74 -15.27 27.85 -7.89
CA ALA A 74 -14.96 28.50 -9.16
C ALA A 74 -16.13 29.43 -9.54
N PRO A 75 -15.85 30.62 -10.10
CA PRO A 75 -16.92 31.51 -10.54
C PRO A 75 -17.84 30.73 -11.48
N VAL A 76 -19.13 30.74 -11.15
CA VAL A 76 -20.17 30.14 -11.99
C VAL A 76 -20.02 30.78 -13.37
N PRO A 77 -19.76 30.01 -14.44
CA PRO A 77 -19.70 30.59 -15.77
C PRO A 77 -21.03 31.28 -16.06
N GLU A 78 -20.96 32.50 -16.58
CA GLU A 78 -22.15 33.24 -17.03
C GLU A 78 -22.96 32.34 -17.97
N PRO A 79 -24.30 32.30 -17.83
CA PRO A 79 -25.12 31.47 -18.68
C PRO A 79 -24.89 31.89 -20.14
N GLU A 80 -24.46 30.93 -20.97
CA GLU A 80 -24.41 31.14 -22.42
C GLU A 80 -25.79 31.61 -22.91
N PRO A 81 -25.84 32.60 -23.83
CA PRO A 81 -27.12 33.08 -24.33
C PRO A 81 -27.87 31.90 -24.97
N GLU A 82 -29.09 31.67 -24.51
CA GLU A 82 -29.94 30.59 -25.02
C GLU A 82 -30.00 30.65 -26.56
N PRO A 83 -29.89 29.51 -27.26
CA PRO A 83 -30.03 29.50 -28.70
C PRO A 83 -31.42 30.01 -29.06
N VAL A 84 -31.47 31.12 -29.79
CA VAL A 84 -32.72 31.68 -30.33
C VAL A 84 -33.31 30.65 -31.29
N LEU A 85 -34.26 29.85 -30.79
CA LEU A 85 -35.07 28.97 -31.60
C LEU A 85 -35.83 29.82 -32.64
N PRO A 86 -35.80 29.46 -33.94
CA PRO A 86 -36.60 30.15 -34.93
C PRO A 86 -38.09 30.00 -34.61
N PRO A 87 -38.93 30.99 -34.97
CA PRO A 87 -40.35 30.98 -34.68
C PRO A 87 -41.01 29.73 -35.26
N THR A 88 -41.75 29.06 -34.39
CA THR A 88 -42.60 27.90 -34.65
C THR A 88 -43.29 27.94 -36.03
N LEU A 89 -43.01 26.95 -36.87
CA LEU A 89 -44.00 26.47 -37.84
C LEU A 89 -45.12 25.81 -37.03
N VAL A 90 -46.09 26.62 -36.68
CA VAL A 90 -47.46 26.16 -36.43
C VAL A 90 -47.99 25.66 -37.77
N GLU A 91 -48.62 24.47 -37.73
CA GLU A 91 -49.34 23.77 -38.82
C GLU A 91 -48.51 22.88 -39.77
N ALA A 92 -48.24 21.65 -39.31
CA ALA A 92 -48.63 20.43 -40.03
C ALA A 92 -48.44 19.19 -39.13
N GLY A 93 -49.54 18.52 -38.79
CA GLY A 93 -49.50 17.12 -38.32
C GLY A 93 -49.63 16.88 -36.83
N THR A 94 -50.68 17.39 -36.19
CA THR A 94 -51.20 16.80 -34.94
C THR A 94 -51.93 15.48 -35.25
N GLU A 95 -51.17 14.42 -35.50
CA GLU A 95 -51.62 13.02 -35.38
C GLU A 95 -50.48 12.17 -34.81
N ASN A 96 -50.01 12.52 -33.60
CA ASN A 96 -49.54 11.62 -32.54
C ASN A 96 -48.91 12.42 -31.39
N ALA A 97 -49.60 13.48 -30.97
CA ALA A 97 -49.29 14.17 -29.72
C ALA A 97 -50.03 13.45 -28.58
N ALA A 98 -49.54 12.29 -28.18
CA ALA A 98 -49.77 11.81 -26.83
C ALA A 98 -48.64 12.36 -25.96
N GLY A 99 -48.92 13.38 -25.14
CA GLY A 99 -48.21 13.49 -23.85
C GLY A 99 -48.26 12.10 -23.18
N PRO A 100 -47.23 11.68 -22.40
CA PRO A 100 -47.02 10.26 -22.27
C PRO A 100 -48.28 9.62 -21.65
N PRO A 101 -48.78 8.49 -22.21
CA PRO A 101 -50.08 7.95 -21.84
C PRO A 101 -50.10 7.64 -20.34
N THR A 102 -51.25 7.36 -19.73
CA THR A 102 -51.35 6.85 -18.34
C THR A 102 -50.46 5.63 -18.03
N ALA A 103 -49.82 5.05 -19.06
CA ALA A 103 -48.64 4.18 -19.05
C ALA A 103 -47.29 4.85 -18.66
N LEU A 104 -47.28 6.13 -18.26
CA LEU A 104 -46.10 6.96 -17.90
C LEU A 104 -45.31 6.39 -16.71
N ARG A 105 -45.92 5.47 -15.96
CA ARG A 105 -45.26 4.71 -14.89
C ARG A 105 -44.24 3.70 -15.41
N ASP A 106 -44.43 3.22 -16.64
CA ASP A 106 -43.66 2.14 -17.27
C ASP A 106 -42.83 2.62 -18.48
N TRP A 107 -42.94 3.89 -18.87
CA TRP A 107 -42.13 4.44 -19.97
C TRP A 107 -40.67 4.59 -19.53
N VAL A 108 -39.77 3.91 -20.25
CA VAL A 108 -38.32 3.99 -20.06
C VAL A 108 -37.72 4.63 -21.30
N ALA A 109 -37.00 5.74 -21.12
CA ALA A 109 -36.33 6.43 -22.22
C ALA A 109 -35.37 5.49 -22.97
N PRO A 110 -35.28 5.56 -24.32
CA PRO A 110 -34.43 4.66 -25.11
C PRO A 110 -32.96 4.62 -24.66
N GLU A 111 -32.42 5.75 -24.21
CA GLU A 111 -31.04 5.85 -23.69
C GLU A 111 -30.86 5.03 -22.41
N VAL A 112 -31.89 4.98 -21.56
CA VAL A 112 -31.89 4.16 -20.34
C VAL A 112 -31.97 2.67 -20.69
N LEU A 113 -32.74 2.29 -21.71
CA LEU A 113 -32.77 0.90 -22.18
C LEU A 113 -31.41 0.47 -22.75
N ALA A 114 -30.83 1.31 -23.63
CA ALA A 114 -29.50 1.07 -24.20
C ALA A 114 -28.41 0.99 -23.12
N ALA A 115 -28.46 1.86 -22.10
CA ALA A 115 -27.54 1.81 -20.97
C ALA A 115 -27.70 0.52 -20.14
N ARG A 116 -28.93 0.02 -19.94
CA ARG A 116 -29.20 -1.24 -19.24
C ARG A 116 -28.68 -2.45 -20.04
N GLU A 117 -28.86 -2.44 -21.36
CA GLU A 117 -28.33 -3.49 -22.24
C GLU A 117 -26.80 -3.49 -22.24
N ALA A 118 -26.18 -2.32 -22.36
CA ALA A 118 -24.72 -2.19 -22.26
C ALA A 118 -24.19 -2.67 -20.90
N ALA A 119 -24.87 -2.32 -19.80
CA ALA A 119 -24.51 -2.78 -18.46
C ALA A 119 -24.64 -4.32 -18.34
N ARG A 120 -25.70 -4.90 -18.90
CA ARG A 120 -25.89 -6.35 -18.94
C ARG A 120 -24.77 -7.05 -19.71
N LEU A 121 -24.45 -6.57 -20.92
CA LEU A 121 -23.37 -7.13 -21.74
C LEU A 121 -22.02 -7.00 -21.05
N ALA A 122 -21.76 -5.87 -20.39
CA ALA A 122 -20.55 -5.68 -19.61
C ALA A 122 -20.45 -6.69 -18.45
N GLU A 123 -21.55 -7.00 -17.76
CA GLU A 123 -21.54 -8.01 -16.71
C GLU A 123 -21.37 -9.43 -17.27
N GLU A 124 -21.97 -9.74 -18.42
CA GLU A 124 -21.76 -11.02 -19.11
C GLU A 124 -20.29 -11.21 -19.52
N LEU A 125 -19.63 -10.16 -20.02
CA LEU A 125 -18.20 -10.19 -20.33
C LEU A 125 -17.36 -10.35 -19.05
N ARG A 126 -17.66 -9.61 -17.98
CA ARG A 126 -16.97 -9.79 -16.68
C ARG A 126 -17.15 -11.20 -16.15
N ALA A 127 -18.33 -11.79 -16.27
CA ALA A 127 -18.58 -13.17 -15.88
C ALA A 127 -17.73 -14.16 -16.69
N LYS A 128 -17.63 -13.99 -18.02
CA LYS A 128 -16.76 -14.79 -18.87
C LYS A 128 -15.27 -14.67 -18.49
N SER A 129 -14.80 -13.46 -18.20
CA SER A 129 -13.43 -13.24 -17.71
C SER A 129 -13.17 -13.98 -16.39
N ARG A 130 -14.10 -13.88 -15.43
CA ARG A 130 -14.00 -14.61 -14.15
C ARG A 130 -14.02 -16.12 -14.33
N ASP A 131 -14.83 -16.64 -15.25
CA ASP A 131 -14.85 -18.07 -15.60
C ASP A 131 -13.51 -18.53 -16.18
N ALA A 132 -12.98 -17.81 -17.18
CA ALA A 132 -11.68 -18.10 -17.76
C ALA A 132 -10.56 -18.07 -16.69
N PHE A 133 -10.60 -17.08 -15.78
CA PHE A 133 -9.67 -17.03 -14.66
C PHE A 133 -9.80 -18.25 -13.73
N ALA A 134 -11.02 -18.66 -13.38
CA ALA A 134 -11.27 -19.84 -12.55
C ALA A 134 -10.80 -21.14 -13.22
N ARG A 135 -11.00 -21.28 -14.54
CA ARG A 135 -10.45 -22.39 -15.34
C ARG A 135 -8.93 -22.40 -15.30
N GLY A 136 -8.28 -21.23 -15.40
CA GLY A 136 -6.82 -21.10 -15.26
C GLY A 136 -6.31 -21.56 -13.90
N ILE A 137 -6.99 -21.18 -12.81
CA ILE A 137 -6.67 -21.65 -11.45
C ILE A 137 -6.78 -23.17 -11.35
N ALA A 138 -7.86 -23.74 -11.91
CA ALA A 138 -8.09 -25.19 -11.88
C ALA A 138 -7.00 -25.95 -12.64
N ALA A 139 -6.66 -25.49 -13.86
CA ALA A 139 -5.60 -26.08 -14.67
C ALA A 139 -4.22 -26.00 -13.98
N GLN A 140 -3.92 -24.87 -13.32
CA GLN A 140 -2.68 -24.74 -12.58
C GLN A 140 -2.59 -25.70 -11.38
N LYS A 141 -3.70 -25.91 -10.67
CA LYS A 141 -3.77 -26.90 -9.57
C LYS A 141 -3.60 -28.34 -10.05
N SER A 142 -4.01 -28.65 -11.28
CA SER A 142 -3.80 -29.96 -11.88
C SER A 142 -2.42 -30.12 -12.53
N GLY A 143 -1.56 -29.09 -12.49
CA GLY A 143 -0.23 -29.09 -13.11
C GLY A 143 -0.23 -28.87 -14.61
N ASP A 144 -1.40 -28.61 -15.22
CA ASP A 144 -1.49 -28.27 -16.65
C ASP A 144 -1.21 -26.77 -16.84
N HIS A 145 0.08 -26.43 -16.81
CA HIS A 145 0.53 -25.04 -16.94
C HIS A 145 0.22 -24.44 -18.31
N ALA A 146 0.15 -25.25 -19.38
CA ALA A 146 -0.18 -24.78 -20.71
C ALA A 146 -1.66 -24.35 -20.81
N ALA A 147 -2.58 -25.18 -20.30
CA ALA A 147 -3.99 -24.81 -20.22
C ALA A 147 -4.21 -23.61 -19.28
N ALA A 148 -3.47 -23.52 -18.18
CA ALA A 148 -3.53 -22.37 -17.28
C ALA A 148 -3.14 -21.07 -17.99
N ILE A 149 -2.03 -21.05 -18.72
CA ILE A 149 -1.58 -19.88 -19.51
C ILE A 149 -2.66 -19.45 -20.50
N SER A 150 -3.24 -20.40 -21.25
CA SER A 150 -4.29 -20.13 -22.22
C SER A 150 -5.51 -19.46 -21.57
N ALA A 151 -5.99 -20.03 -20.46
CA ALA A 151 -7.16 -19.53 -19.74
C ALA A 151 -6.92 -18.16 -19.08
N TYR A 152 -5.72 -17.91 -18.54
CA TYR A 152 -5.38 -16.59 -18.01
C TYR A 152 -5.28 -15.54 -19.12
N ARG A 153 -4.69 -15.86 -20.28
CA ARG A 153 -4.66 -14.95 -21.44
C ARG A 153 -6.07 -14.64 -21.95
N GLU A 154 -6.96 -15.63 -21.97
CA GLU A 154 -8.38 -15.43 -22.30
C GLU A 154 -9.04 -14.45 -21.30
N ALA A 155 -8.87 -14.68 -20.00
CA ALA A 155 -9.41 -13.79 -18.96
C ALA A 155 -8.92 -12.35 -19.13
N LEU A 156 -7.63 -12.18 -19.43
CA LEU A 156 -6.96 -10.89 -19.62
C LEU A 156 -7.31 -10.20 -20.95
N THR A 157 -7.71 -10.96 -21.97
CA THR A 157 -8.24 -10.40 -23.23
C THR A 157 -9.59 -9.72 -22.98
N ILE A 158 -10.37 -10.24 -22.04
CA ILE A 158 -11.69 -9.71 -21.68
C ILE A 158 -11.57 -8.61 -20.60
N ASP A 159 -10.72 -8.81 -19.58
CA ASP A 159 -10.44 -7.87 -18.51
C ASP A 159 -8.94 -7.75 -18.23
N ALA A 160 -8.29 -6.81 -18.92
CA ALA A 160 -6.88 -6.52 -18.73
C ALA A 160 -6.54 -5.91 -17.35
N GLY A 161 -7.55 -5.50 -16.57
CA GLY A 161 -7.42 -4.94 -15.23
C GLY A 161 -7.32 -5.99 -14.12
N MET A 162 -7.43 -7.27 -14.46
CA MET A 162 -7.41 -8.36 -13.49
C MET A 162 -5.99 -8.67 -13.00
N ALA A 163 -5.52 -7.92 -12.00
CA ALA A 163 -4.19 -8.07 -11.42
C ALA A 163 -3.84 -9.51 -10.99
N GLY A 164 -4.80 -10.25 -10.44
CA GLY A 164 -4.61 -11.65 -10.05
C GLY A 164 -4.34 -12.58 -11.24
N ALA A 165 -4.97 -12.34 -12.39
CA ALA A 165 -4.72 -13.12 -13.60
C ALA A 165 -3.32 -12.87 -14.16
N TRP A 166 -2.84 -11.62 -14.13
CA TRP A 166 -1.46 -11.30 -14.48
C TRP A 166 -0.43 -11.97 -13.57
N THR A 167 -0.63 -11.96 -12.24
CA THR A 167 0.27 -12.65 -11.29
C THR A 167 0.29 -14.16 -11.51
N ASN A 168 -0.86 -14.79 -11.76
CA ASN A 168 -0.90 -16.23 -11.96
C ASN A 168 -0.39 -16.64 -13.35
N LEU A 169 -0.61 -15.81 -14.38
CA LEU A 169 0.02 -15.98 -15.67
C LEU A 169 1.55 -15.97 -15.54
N ALA A 170 2.10 -15.04 -14.76
CA ALA A 170 3.54 -14.97 -14.51
C ALA A 170 4.09 -16.27 -13.90
N LEU A 171 3.41 -16.81 -12.88
CA LEU A 171 3.79 -18.07 -12.24
C LEU A 171 3.67 -19.28 -13.19
N ALA A 172 2.63 -19.33 -14.02
CA ALA A 172 2.46 -20.41 -14.99
C ALA A 172 3.50 -20.34 -16.13
N LEU A 173 3.84 -19.14 -16.59
CA LEU A 173 4.92 -18.91 -17.55
C LEU A 173 6.27 -19.35 -16.96
N ASP A 174 6.52 -19.05 -15.69
CA ASP A 174 7.74 -19.48 -15.02
C ASP A 174 7.87 -21.01 -14.93
N ALA A 175 6.78 -21.70 -14.59
CA ALA A 175 6.72 -23.15 -14.53
C ALA A 175 6.97 -23.83 -15.89
N THR A 176 6.75 -23.11 -17.00
CA THR A 176 7.02 -23.59 -18.36
C THR A 176 8.36 -23.10 -18.92
N GLY A 177 9.18 -22.42 -18.10
CA GLY A 177 10.50 -21.91 -18.50
C GLY A 177 10.48 -20.54 -19.19
N ASN A 178 9.30 -19.92 -19.35
CA ASN A 178 9.13 -18.62 -20.00
C ASN A 178 9.26 -17.46 -18.98
N SER A 179 10.30 -17.51 -18.12
CA SER A 179 10.44 -16.59 -16.97
C SER A 179 10.57 -15.12 -17.37
N ALA A 180 11.13 -14.80 -18.54
CA ALA A 180 11.22 -13.43 -19.05
C ALA A 180 9.84 -12.84 -19.36
N GLU A 181 8.98 -13.59 -20.06
CA GLU A 181 7.58 -13.18 -20.29
C GLU A 181 6.81 -13.12 -18.96
N GLY A 182 7.08 -14.08 -18.06
CA GLY A 182 6.50 -14.09 -16.72
C GLY A 182 6.83 -12.83 -15.93
N LEU A 183 8.07 -12.34 -15.99
CA LEU A 183 8.48 -11.12 -15.30
C LEU A 183 7.68 -9.91 -15.80
N GLU A 184 7.50 -9.78 -17.12
CA GLU A 184 6.68 -8.70 -17.69
C GLU A 184 5.21 -8.78 -17.25
N ALA A 185 4.63 -9.99 -17.19
CA ALA A 185 3.29 -10.20 -16.65
C ALA A 185 3.21 -9.81 -15.16
N ALA A 186 4.22 -10.14 -14.35
CA ALA A 186 4.28 -9.78 -12.94
C ALA A 186 4.41 -8.26 -12.74
N ARG A 187 5.25 -7.57 -13.52
CA ARG A 187 5.33 -6.09 -13.56
C ARG A 187 3.98 -5.48 -13.89
N LYS A 188 3.28 -6.05 -14.88
CA LYS A 188 1.95 -5.57 -15.27
C LYS A 188 0.98 -5.68 -14.11
N ALA A 189 0.95 -6.82 -13.40
CA ALA A 189 0.11 -7.00 -12.22
C ALA A 189 0.29 -5.88 -11.19
N VAL A 190 1.53 -5.61 -10.78
CA VAL A 190 1.81 -4.63 -9.71
C VAL A 190 1.57 -3.17 -10.14
N SER A 191 1.58 -2.89 -11.45
CA SER A 191 1.22 -1.57 -11.99
C SER A 191 -0.28 -1.27 -11.96
N LEU A 192 -1.13 -2.28 -11.76
CA LEU A 192 -2.58 -2.12 -11.86
C LEU A 192 -3.20 -1.50 -10.58
N PRO A 193 -4.16 -0.57 -10.73
CA PRO A 193 -4.85 0.06 -9.58
C PRO A 193 -5.61 -0.92 -8.69
N ALA A 194 -5.96 -2.10 -9.21
CA ALA A 194 -6.64 -3.15 -8.46
C ALA A 194 -5.76 -3.80 -7.37
N MET A 195 -4.45 -3.52 -7.36
CA MET A 195 -3.50 -4.01 -6.37
C MET A 195 -3.54 -3.22 -5.04
N LYS A 196 -4.73 -2.96 -4.49
CA LYS A 196 -4.89 -2.20 -3.23
C LYS A 196 -4.70 -3.05 -1.99
N ASP A 197 -4.97 -4.34 -2.08
CA ASP A 197 -4.82 -5.28 -0.97
C ASP A 197 -3.34 -5.53 -0.70
N ALA A 198 -2.92 -5.31 0.55
CA ALA A 198 -1.53 -5.39 0.98
C ALA A 198 -0.95 -6.80 0.77
N LYS A 199 -1.74 -7.84 1.07
CA LYS A 199 -1.31 -9.25 0.93
C LYS A 199 -1.15 -9.65 -0.53
N ARG A 200 -2.11 -9.30 -1.40
CA ARG A 200 -2.01 -9.54 -2.85
C ARG A 200 -0.84 -8.77 -3.46
N ARG A 201 -0.64 -7.52 -3.05
CA ARG A 201 0.52 -6.73 -3.46
C ARG A 201 1.82 -7.40 -3.05
N ALA A 202 1.93 -7.83 -1.79
CA ALA A 202 3.11 -8.51 -1.29
C ALA A 202 3.40 -9.80 -2.07
N HIS A 203 2.37 -10.60 -2.36
CA HIS A 203 2.52 -11.80 -3.18
C HIS A 203 2.97 -11.49 -4.61
N ALA A 204 2.37 -10.48 -5.26
CA ALA A 204 2.76 -10.08 -6.61
C ALA A 204 4.19 -9.52 -6.67
N MET A 205 4.61 -8.72 -5.67
CA MET A 205 5.98 -8.21 -5.55
C MET A 205 6.99 -9.31 -5.27
N HIS A 206 6.64 -10.31 -4.45
CA HIS A 206 7.45 -11.51 -4.31
C HIS A 206 7.62 -12.24 -5.65
N THR A 207 6.55 -12.38 -6.44
CA THR A 207 6.63 -12.98 -7.77
C THR A 207 7.53 -12.17 -8.71
N VAL A 208 7.45 -10.84 -8.71
CA VAL A 208 8.41 -9.98 -9.44
C VAL A 208 9.84 -10.29 -9.00
N GLY A 209 10.10 -10.34 -7.69
CA GLY A 209 11.45 -10.59 -7.17
C GLY A 209 12.01 -11.95 -7.58
N HIS A 210 11.20 -13.01 -7.45
CA HIS A 210 11.58 -14.36 -7.85
C HIS A 210 11.94 -14.45 -9.35
N LEU A 211 11.10 -13.87 -10.22
CA LEU A 211 11.33 -13.89 -11.67
C LEU A 211 12.49 -12.98 -12.10
N ALA A 212 12.66 -11.85 -11.40
CA ALA A 212 13.79 -10.97 -11.60
C ALA A 212 15.12 -11.67 -11.26
N LEU A 213 15.18 -12.45 -10.16
CA LEU A 213 16.36 -13.27 -9.86
C LEU A 213 16.65 -14.28 -10.98
N LYS A 214 15.64 -15.04 -11.39
CA LYS A 214 15.79 -16.09 -12.41
C LYS A 214 16.21 -15.56 -13.78
N THR A 215 15.87 -14.30 -14.08
CA THR A 215 16.25 -13.60 -15.32
C THR A 215 17.53 -12.76 -15.17
N GLY A 216 18.15 -12.73 -13.99
CA GLY A 216 19.41 -12.02 -13.73
C GLY A 216 19.25 -10.54 -13.35
N ALA A 217 18.02 -10.02 -13.24
CA ALA A 217 17.72 -8.66 -12.79
C ALA A 217 17.80 -8.55 -11.25
N ARG A 218 19.01 -8.70 -10.71
CA ARG A 218 19.25 -8.84 -9.27
C ARG A 218 18.82 -7.63 -8.44
N ASP A 219 19.15 -6.41 -8.85
CA ASP A 219 18.82 -5.19 -8.09
C ASP A 219 17.31 -4.99 -7.99
N GLU A 220 16.60 -5.31 -9.05
CA GLU A 220 15.14 -5.30 -9.06
C GLU A 220 14.58 -6.36 -8.12
N ALA A 221 15.17 -7.55 -8.08
CA ALA A 221 14.71 -8.58 -7.17
C ALA A 221 14.78 -8.15 -5.70
N VAL A 222 15.91 -7.53 -5.30
CA VAL A 222 16.06 -6.96 -3.95
C VAL A 222 14.94 -5.97 -3.67
N ALA A 223 14.74 -4.99 -4.57
CA ALA A 223 13.74 -3.95 -4.39
C ALA A 223 12.31 -4.53 -4.29
N ALA A 224 12.01 -5.55 -5.10
CA ALA A 224 10.72 -6.21 -5.12
C ALA A 224 10.45 -7.02 -3.84
N PHE A 225 11.44 -7.75 -3.32
CA PHE A 225 11.27 -8.46 -2.04
C PHE A 225 11.17 -7.50 -0.85
N GLU A 226 11.94 -6.41 -0.84
CA GLU A 226 11.80 -5.37 0.17
C GLU A 226 10.40 -4.71 0.11
N GLU A 227 9.86 -4.48 -1.09
CA GLU A 227 8.49 -4.02 -1.25
C GLU A 227 7.46 -5.04 -0.76
N ALA A 228 7.68 -6.33 -1.04
CA ALA A 228 6.81 -7.39 -0.57
C ALA A 228 6.71 -7.39 0.96
N LEU A 229 7.84 -7.25 1.66
CA LEU A 229 7.90 -7.15 3.12
C LEU A 229 7.32 -5.83 3.66
N ARG A 230 7.47 -4.72 2.91
CA ARG A 230 6.83 -3.44 3.26
C ARG A 230 5.30 -3.52 3.14
N ALA A 231 4.79 -4.22 2.13
CA ALA A 231 3.37 -4.39 1.92
C ALA A 231 2.76 -5.37 2.94
N ASP A 232 3.40 -6.51 3.18
CA ASP A 232 3.02 -7.47 4.20
C ASP A 232 4.26 -8.06 4.87
N ALA A 233 4.51 -7.64 6.11
CA ALA A 233 5.64 -8.10 6.90
C ALA A 233 5.61 -9.60 7.21
N ARG A 234 4.46 -10.27 7.00
CA ARG A 234 4.32 -11.73 7.17
C ARG A 234 4.72 -12.51 5.93
N GLN A 235 5.26 -11.86 4.90
CA GLN A 235 5.71 -12.56 3.70
C GLN A 235 7.07 -13.26 3.91
N ALA A 236 7.06 -14.34 4.68
CA ALA A 236 8.23 -15.13 5.05
C ALA A 236 9.08 -15.57 3.84
N ALA A 237 8.44 -15.93 2.72
CA ALA A 237 9.14 -16.35 1.51
C ALA A 237 10.05 -15.23 0.95
N ALA A 238 9.58 -13.97 0.92
CA ALA A 238 10.38 -12.85 0.44
C ALA A 238 11.61 -12.58 1.33
N ALA A 239 11.48 -12.76 2.64
CA ALA A 239 12.59 -12.62 3.57
C ALA A 239 13.63 -13.75 3.41
N LEU A 240 13.19 -14.99 3.15
CA LEU A 240 14.09 -16.11 2.87
C LEU A 240 14.84 -15.94 1.54
N GLU A 241 14.17 -15.46 0.50
CA GLU A 241 14.81 -15.15 -0.79
C GLU A 241 15.85 -14.03 -0.64
N LEU A 242 15.54 -12.95 0.09
CA LEU A 242 16.52 -11.91 0.41
C LEU A 242 17.70 -12.44 1.22
N ALA A 243 17.46 -13.29 2.21
CA ALA A 243 18.53 -13.89 3.00
C ALA A 243 19.49 -14.70 2.12
N SER A 244 18.93 -15.58 1.29
CA SER A 244 19.70 -16.43 0.38
C SER A 244 20.48 -15.59 -0.63
N LEU A 245 19.86 -14.52 -1.12
CA LEU A 245 20.51 -13.57 -2.02
C LEU A 245 21.70 -12.88 -1.34
N TRP A 246 21.54 -12.31 -0.14
CA TRP A 246 22.64 -11.66 0.57
C TRP A 246 23.76 -12.62 0.95
N ASN A 247 23.42 -13.87 1.26
CA ASN A 247 24.39 -14.91 1.56
C ASN A 247 25.26 -15.24 0.34
N SER A 248 24.64 -15.40 -0.84
CA SER A 248 25.37 -15.58 -2.11
C SER A 248 26.29 -14.41 -2.47
N GLU A 249 26.05 -13.24 -1.88
CA GLU A 249 26.82 -12.01 -2.08
C GLU A 249 27.94 -11.84 -1.04
N GLY A 250 28.10 -12.77 -0.11
CA GLY A 250 29.05 -12.67 0.99
C GLY A 250 28.72 -11.56 1.98
N LYS A 251 27.43 -11.22 2.16
CA LYS A 251 26.93 -10.21 3.11
C LYS A 251 26.16 -10.87 4.25
N PRO A 252 26.84 -11.62 5.14
CA PRO A 252 26.19 -12.44 6.15
C PRO A 252 25.40 -11.62 7.18
N GLU A 253 25.76 -10.37 7.45
CA GLU A 253 25.02 -9.54 8.40
C GLU A 253 23.63 -9.19 7.86
N LYS A 254 23.54 -8.88 6.56
CA LYS A 254 22.25 -8.62 5.89
C LYS A 254 21.41 -9.89 5.77
N ALA A 255 22.06 -11.01 5.45
CA ALA A 255 21.39 -12.31 5.40
C ALA A 255 20.77 -12.67 6.76
N LEU A 256 21.53 -12.50 7.86
CA LEU A 256 21.04 -12.74 9.21
C LEU A 256 19.86 -11.82 9.56
N ALA A 257 19.92 -10.54 9.22
CA ALA A 257 18.81 -9.62 9.44
C ALA A 257 17.53 -10.07 8.69
N ALA A 258 17.66 -10.51 7.44
CA ALA A 258 16.55 -11.04 6.66
C ALA A 258 15.99 -12.35 7.25
N LEU A 259 16.85 -13.24 7.78
CA LEU A 259 16.41 -14.47 8.45
C LEU A 259 15.65 -14.21 9.75
N VAL A 260 16.03 -13.17 10.49
CA VAL A 260 15.27 -12.73 11.68
C VAL A 260 13.87 -12.31 11.26
N VAL A 261 13.73 -11.49 10.21
CA VAL A 261 12.42 -11.11 9.66
C VAL A 261 11.64 -12.33 9.18
N ALA A 262 12.28 -13.28 8.48
CA ALA A 262 11.64 -14.51 8.05
C ALA A 262 11.07 -15.31 9.23
N LYS A 263 11.84 -15.44 10.31
CA LYS A 263 11.41 -16.11 11.54
C LYS A 263 10.22 -15.41 12.19
N GLU A 264 10.26 -14.09 12.30
CA GLU A 264 9.15 -13.28 12.85
C GLU A 264 7.89 -13.37 12.00
N ALA A 265 8.05 -13.50 10.68
CA ALA A 265 6.97 -13.74 9.72
C ALA A 265 6.38 -15.16 9.78
N GLY A 266 6.99 -16.07 10.57
CA GLY A 266 6.53 -17.44 10.75
C GLY A 266 7.14 -18.46 9.78
N ALA A 267 8.31 -18.16 9.19
CA ALA A 267 9.06 -19.15 8.41
C ALA A 267 9.38 -20.39 9.26
N GLU A 268 9.24 -21.57 8.68
CA GLU A 268 9.63 -22.81 9.33
C GLU A 268 11.15 -22.85 9.55
N SER A 269 11.58 -23.40 10.67
CA SER A 269 13.00 -23.54 11.01
C SER A 269 13.80 -24.23 9.91
N ALA A 270 13.21 -25.24 9.24
CA ALA A 270 13.86 -25.94 8.14
C ALA A 270 14.21 -24.99 6.98
N ALA A 271 13.28 -24.13 6.58
CA ALA A 271 13.47 -23.16 5.52
C ALA A 271 14.52 -22.09 5.87
N ILE A 272 14.60 -21.70 7.15
CA ILE A 272 15.65 -20.81 7.66
C ILE A 272 17.02 -21.49 7.58
N TYR A 273 17.13 -22.75 8.00
CA TYR A 273 18.40 -23.48 7.93
C TYR A 273 18.89 -23.70 6.50
N THR A 274 17.99 -23.97 5.54
CA THR A 274 18.37 -24.09 4.13
C THR A 274 18.92 -22.77 3.57
N ALA A 275 18.33 -21.63 3.95
CA ALA A 275 18.80 -20.32 3.50
C ALA A 275 20.19 -19.93 4.08
N VAL A 276 20.54 -20.45 5.26
CA VAL A 276 21.85 -20.28 5.89
C VAL A 276 22.92 -21.19 5.26
N ALA A 277 22.54 -22.34 4.73
CA ALA A 277 23.47 -23.38 4.28
C ALA A 277 24.03 -23.19 2.85
N VAL A 278 23.57 -22.16 2.13
CA VAL A 278 24.03 -21.77 0.78
C VAL A 278 25.28 -20.89 0.86
#